data_AF-A0A941YLN9-F1
#
_entry.id   AF-A0A941YLN9-F1
#
_cell.length_a   1.000
_cell.length_b   1.000
_cell.length_c   1.000
_cell.angle_alpha   90.00
_cell.angle_beta   90.00
_cell.angle_gamma   90.00
#
_symmetry.space_group_name_H-M   'P 1'
#
loop_
_entity.id
_entity.type
_entity.pdbx_description
1 polymer ?
#
loop_
_entity_poly.entity_id
_entity_poly.type
_entity_poly.pdbx_seq_one_letter_code
_entity_poly.pdbx_strand_id
1 'polypeptide(L)'
;MPTIRTRPKRTRRGSLLVDVVVGSFLLGMLAITTMSLLPVLKRGEIASRRRSQAMQMVTRMLEQVQMLHATDISTATLSKLNLIDSGQTTQPFSFTHVPMDEASRYSPAQVLRDADAKLSYTALTDGSVKVMVTIKYTSEAGKTQTVNSGTVIGSFR
;
A
#
# COMPACT_ATOMS: atom_id res chain seq x y z
N MET A 1 18.43 -9.85 -86.84
CA MET A 1 18.27 -8.85 -85.76
C MET A 1 17.47 -9.50 -84.62
N PRO A 2 18.01 -9.64 -83.40
CA PRO A 2 17.24 -10.15 -82.27
C PRO A 2 16.60 -9.00 -81.49
N THR A 3 15.29 -9.07 -81.28
CA THR A 3 14.52 -8.12 -80.46
C THR A 3 14.62 -8.50 -78.99
N ILE A 4 15.28 -7.66 -78.20
CA ILE A 4 15.40 -7.81 -76.74
C ILE A 4 14.06 -7.45 -76.11
N ARG A 5 13.31 -8.45 -75.65
CA ARG A 5 12.12 -8.25 -74.79
C ARG A 5 12.55 -7.87 -73.38
N THR A 6 12.39 -6.60 -73.03
CA THR A 6 12.54 -6.13 -71.65
C THR A 6 11.35 -6.63 -70.81
N ARG A 7 11.62 -7.44 -69.78
CA ARG A 7 10.59 -7.88 -68.81
C ARG A 7 10.15 -6.67 -67.97
N PRO A 8 8.84 -6.45 -67.75
CA PRO A 8 8.37 -5.37 -66.90
C PRO A 8 8.87 -5.57 -65.46
N LYS A 9 9.57 -4.57 -64.94
CA LYS A 9 10.05 -4.54 -63.55
C LYS A 9 8.84 -4.39 -62.63
N ARG A 10 8.34 -5.51 -62.10
CA ARG A 10 7.17 -5.57 -61.19
C ARG A 10 7.40 -4.62 -60.01
N THR A 11 6.60 -3.57 -59.93
CA THR A 11 6.79 -2.46 -58.98
C THR A 11 6.50 -2.91 -57.55
N ARG A 12 7.55 -3.09 -56.74
CA ARG A 12 7.51 -3.34 -55.28
C ARG A 12 6.85 -2.22 -54.45
N ARG A 13 6.38 -1.13 -55.08
CA ARG A 13 5.77 0.02 -54.40
C ARG A 13 4.41 -0.29 -53.76
N GLY A 14 3.66 -1.25 -54.31
CA GLY A 14 2.34 -1.63 -53.76
C GLY A 14 2.41 -2.38 -52.43
N SER A 15 3.45 -3.21 -52.20
CA SER A 15 3.55 -3.95 -50.93
C SER A 15 4.00 -3.07 -49.78
N LEU A 16 4.82 -2.03 -50.04
CA LEU A 16 5.25 -1.07 -49.01
C LEU A 16 4.08 -0.28 -48.43
N LEU A 17 3.09 0.10 -49.25
CA LEU A 17 1.93 0.85 -48.78
C LEU A 17 1.02 -0.03 -47.91
N VAL A 18 0.82 -1.29 -48.31
CA VAL A 18 0.10 -2.28 -47.50
C VAL A 18 0.82 -2.56 -46.18
N ASP A 19 2.15 -2.70 -46.19
CA ASP A 19 2.95 -2.89 -44.97
C ASP A 19 2.83 -1.70 -44.01
N VAL A 20 2.84 -0.47 -44.53
CA VAL A 20 2.69 0.74 -43.71
C VAL A 20 1.28 0.83 -43.12
N VAL A 21 0.24 0.46 -43.88
CA VAL A 21 -1.14 0.45 -43.39
C VAL A 21 -1.34 -0.64 -42.33
N VAL A 22 -0.83 -1.85 -42.56
CA VAL A 22 -0.92 -2.94 -41.58
C VAL A 22 -0.08 -2.63 -40.34
N GLY A 23 1.13 -2.11 -40.50
CA GLY A 23 2.00 -1.70 -39.41
C GLY A 23 1.41 -0.58 -38.55
N SER A 24 0.82 0.45 -39.17
CA SER A 24 0.12 1.52 -38.45
C SER A 24 -1.15 1.04 -37.76
N PHE A 25 -1.89 0.10 -38.36
CA PHE A 25 -3.04 -0.54 -37.72
C PHE A 25 -2.62 -1.34 -36.47
N LEU A 26 -1.56 -2.15 -36.55
CA LEU A 26 -1.03 -2.89 -35.41
C LEU A 26 -0.50 -1.98 -34.30
N LEU A 27 0.22 -0.91 -34.66
CA LEU A 27 0.65 0.12 -33.70
C LEU A 27 -0.54 0.81 -33.02
N GLY A 28 -1.61 1.11 -33.78
CA GLY A 28 -2.85 1.65 -33.24
C GLY A 28 -3.51 0.71 -32.23
N MET A 29 -3.63 -0.58 -32.55
CA MET A 29 -4.18 -1.58 -31.62
C MET A 29 -3.30 -1.74 -30.36
N LEU A 30 -1.98 -1.73 -30.50
CA LEU A 30 -1.05 -1.78 -29.36
C LEU A 30 -1.17 -0.53 -28.48
N ALA A 31 -1.32 0.66 -29.06
CA ALA A 31 -1.54 1.89 -28.32
C ALA A 31 -2.86 1.86 -27.54
N ILE A 32 -3.95 1.35 -28.13
CA ILE A 32 -5.26 1.27 -27.46
C ILE A 32 -5.22 0.26 -26.30
N THR A 33 -4.62 -0.92 -26.51
CA THR A 33 -4.52 -1.94 -25.46
C THR A 33 -3.65 -1.47 -24.30
N THR A 34 -2.52 -0.81 -24.57
CA THR A 34 -1.67 -0.23 -23.53
C THR A 34 -2.35 0.91 -22.77
N MET A 35 -3.03 1.83 -23.46
CA MET A 35 -3.79 2.91 -22.80
C MET A 35 -4.90 2.38 -21.89
N SER A 36 -5.53 1.26 -22.25
CA SER A 36 -6.54 0.58 -21.43
C SER A 36 -5.95 -0.05 -20.14
N LEU A 37 -4.69 -0.49 -20.18
CA LEU A 37 -4.01 -1.10 -19.02
C LEU A 37 -3.48 -0.07 -18.00
N LEU A 38 -3.09 1.13 -18.46
CA LEU A 38 -2.56 2.19 -17.60
C LEU A 38 -3.42 2.55 -16.38
N PRO A 39 -4.77 2.72 -16.48
CA PRO A 39 -5.57 3.05 -15.30
C PRO A 39 -5.57 1.92 -14.26
N VAL A 40 -5.51 0.66 -14.69
CA VAL A 40 -5.46 -0.49 -13.77
C VAL A 40 -4.11 -0.52 -13.04
N LEU A 41 -3.02 -0.32 -13.76
CA LEU A 41 -1.67 -0.25 -13.18
C LEU A 41 -1.55 0.89 -12.15
N LYS A 42 -2.03 2.09 -12.51
CA LYS A 42 -2.03 3.25 -11.58
C LYS A 42 -2.85 2.97 -10.32
N ARG A 43 -4.04 2.36 -10.45
CA ARG A 43 -4.86 1.96 -9.29
C ARG A 43 -4.15 0.93 -8.41
N GLY A 44 -3.46 -0.04 -9.01
CA GLY A 44 -2.66 -1.03 -8.30
C GLY A 44 -1.50 -0.41 -7.54
N GLU A 45 -0.78 0.52 -8.16
CA GLU A 45 0.32 1.25 -7.54
C GLU A 45 -0.15 2.07 -6.33
N ILE A 46 -1.23 2.84 -6.46
CA ILE A 46 -1.79 3.63 -5.36
C ILE A 46 -2.24 2.72 -4.21
N ALA A 47 -2.92 1.61 -4.52
CA ALA A 47 -3.35 0.65 -3.51
C ALA A 47 -2.16 0.03 -2.76
N SER A 48 -1.10 -0.33 -3.50
CA SER A 48 0.15 -0.85 -2.92
C SER A 48 0.84 0.19 -2.03
N ARG A 49 0.99 1.43 -2.50
CA ARG A 49 1.57 2.53 -1.71
C ARG A 49 0.82 2.75 -0.40
N ARG A 50 -0.52 2.80 -0.41
CA ARG A 50 -1.33 2.95 0.80
C ARG A 50 -1.20 1.76 1.75
N ARG A 51 -1.15 0.54 1.24
CA ARG A 51 -0.93 -0.65 2.05
C ARG A 51 0.46 -0.62 2.71
N SER A 52 1.49 -0.22 1.97
CA SER A 52 2.84 -0.06 2.49
C SER A 52 2.91 1.01 3.58
N GLN A 53 2.22 2.14 3.39
CA GLN A 53 2.11 3.19 4.41
C GLN A 53 1.40 2.69 5.67
N ALA A 54 0.26 2.01 5.53
CA ALA A 54 -0.44 1.40 6.67
C ALA A 54 0.46 0.39 7.41
N MET A 55 1.21 -0.44 6.67
CA MET A 55 2.14 -1.40 7.27
C MET A 55 3.28 -0.69 8.00
N GLN A 56 3.86 0.37 7.43
CA GLN A 56 4.91 1.15 8.09
C GLN A 56 4.42 1.79 9.40
N MET A 57 3.20 2.34 9.42
CA MET A 57 2.60 2.88 10.65
C MET A 57 2.43 1.79 11.72
N VAL A 58 1.93 0.62 11.32
CA VAL A 58 1.76 -0.52 12.22
C VAL A 58 3.10 -0.98 12.77
N THR A 59 4.11 -1.16 11.92
CA THR A 59 5.45 -1.60 12.31
C THR A 59 6.08 -0.63 13.29
N ARG A 60 6.03 0.69 13.02
CA ARG A 60 6.57 1.71 13.92
C ARG A 60 5.86 1.72 15.27
N MET A 61 4.53 1.61 15.28
CA MET A 61 3.78 1.52 16.53
C MET A 61 4.20 0.27 17.32
N LEU A 62 4.39 -0.87 16.65
CA LEU A 62 4.89 -2.08 17.29
C LEU A 62 6.33 -1.93 17.80
N GLU A 63 7.22 -1.24 17.07
CA GLU A 63 8.58 -0.96 17.53
C GLU A 63 8.58 -0.15 18.83
N GLN A 64 7.76 0.90 18.91
CA GLN A 64 7.63 1.71 20.13
C GLN A 64 7.08 0.89 21.30
N VAL A 65 6.09 0.04 21.04
CA VAL A 65 5.54 -0.84 22.07
C VAL A 65 6.54 -1.92 22.49
N GLN A 66 7.38 -2.43 21.58
CA GLN A 66 8.44 -3.39 21.89
C GLN A 66 9.57 -2.80 22.75
N MET A 67 9.71 -1.48 22.79
CA MET A 67 10.65 -0.82 23.71
C MET A 67 10.13 -0.80 25.16
N LEU A 68 8.84 -1.10 25.37
CA LEU A 68 8.25 -1.15 26.70
C LEU A 68 8.41 -2.52 27.35
N HIS A 69 8.55 -2.52 28.68
CA HIS A 69 8.49 -3.73 29.46
C HIS A 69 7.04 -4.25 29.53
N ALA A 70 6.86 -5.57 29.63
CA ALA A 70 5.53 -6.19 29.66
C ALA A 70 4.65 -5.65 30.82
N THR A 71 5.27 -5.32 31.96
CA THR A 71 4.61 -4.72 33.13
C THR A 71 4.11 -3.30 32.91
N ASP A 72 4.72 -2.59 31.96
CA ASP A 72 4.43 -1.18 31.69
C ASP A 72 3.35 -1.01 30.63
N ILE A 73 2.84 -2.11 30.06
CA ILE A 73 1.73 -2.11 29.09
C ILE A 73 0.42 -1.95 29.85
N SER A 74 0.14 -0.72 30.24
CA SER A 74 -1.11 -0.29 30.89
C SER A 74 -1.71 0.90 30.14
N THR A 75 -3.01 1.11 30.30
CA THR A 75 -3.73 2.26 29.70
C THR A 75 -3.09 3.59 30.06
N ALA A 76 -2.71 3.75 31.34
CA ALA A 76 -2.07 4.96 31.85
C ALA A 76 -0.70 5.20 31.20
N THR A 77 0.13 4.17 31.08
CA THR A 77 1.45 4.30 30.45
C THR A 77 1.34 4.56 28.95
N LEU A 78 0.48 3.82 28.25
CA LEU A 78 0.27 3.98 26.81
C LEU A 78 -0.25 5.38 26.48
N SER A 79 -1.16 5.93 27.30
CA SER A 79 -1.65 7.31 27.12
C SER A 79 -0.58 8.34 27.45
N LYS A 80 0.22 8.12 28.51
CA LYS A 80 1.33 9.00 28.91
C LYS A 80 2.43 9.07 27.84
N LEU A 81 2.69 7.96 27.14
CA LEU A 81 3.66 7.87 26.05
C LEU A 81 3.08 8.27 24.70
N ASN A 82 1.83 8.77 24.65
CA ASN A 82 1.15 9.17 23.43
C ASN A 82 1.07 8.03 22.37
N LEU A 83 0.96 6.79 22.83
CA LEU A 83 0.74 5.60 22.00
C LEU A 83 -0.75 5.35 21.74
N ILE A 84 -1.62 5.90 22.60
CA ILE A 84 -3.08 5.91 22.48
C ILE A 84 -3.61 7.30 22.81
N ASP A 85 -4.79 7.65 22.27
CA ASP A 85 -5.40 8.94 22.60
C ASP A 85 -5.83 8.98 24.08
N SER A 86 -5.82 10.17 24.69
CA SER A 86 -6.15 10.35 26.10
C SER A 86 -7.64 10.11 26.40
N GLY A 87 -7.94 9.72 27.64
CA GLY A 87 -9.31 9.55 28.12
C GLY A 87 -9.97 8.21 27.78
N GLN A 88 -9.24 7.27 27.18
CA GLN A 88 -9.75 5.94 26.87
C GLN A 88 -9.52 4.95 28.02
N THR A 89 -10.58 4.23 28.40
CA THR A 89 -10.57 3.28 29.53
C THR A 89 -10.85 1.84 29.11
N THR A 90 -11.27 1.62 27.86
CA THR A 90 -11.66 0.31 27.33
C THR A 90 -10.93 -0.01 26.03
N GLN A 91 -10.51 -1.28 25.89
CA GLN A 91 -9.95 -1.80 24.65
C GLN A 91 -11.05 -2.07 23.62
N PRO A 92 -10.76 -1.99 22.30
CA PRO A 92 -9.48 -1.59 21.70
C PRO A 92 -9.28 -0.05 21.72
N PHE A 93 -8.06 0.39 22.01
CA PHE A 93 -7.71 1.81 22.12
C PHE A 93 -7.46 2.44 20.75
N SER A 94 -8.04 3.60 20.46
CA SER A 94 -7.71 4.38 19.26
C SER A 94 -6.40 5.15 19.43
N PHE A 95 -5.71 5.35 18.32
CA PHE A 95 -4.60 6.29 18.26
C PHE A 95 -4.65 7.11 16.98
N THR A 96 -4.52 8.43 17.13
CA THR A 96 -4.51 9.38 16.02
C THR A 96 -3.10 9.76 15.57
N HIS A 97 -2.09 9.44 16.38
CA HIS A 97 -0.68 9.79 16.16
C HIS A 97 0.22 8.57 16.38
N VAL A 98 1.31 8.47 15.61
CA VAL A 98 2.37 7.48 15.83
C VAL A 98 3.59 8.24 16.37
N PRO A 99 4.08 7.94 17.58
CA PRO A 99 5.19 8.69 18.18
C PRO A 99 6.50 8.55 17.39
N MET A 100 7.33 9.60 17.43
CA MET A 100 8.57 9.84 16.66
C MET A 100 8.41 10.32 15.21
N ASP A 101 7.24 10.86 14.84
CA ASP A 101 7.03 11.44 13.50
C ASP A 101 6.66 12.93 13.52
N GLU A 102 7.35 13.74 14.33
CA GLU A 102 7.13 15.20 14.37
C GLU A 102 7.53 15.90 13.04
N ALA A 103 8.36 15.26 12.21
CA ALA A 103 8.82 15.82 10.94
C ALA A 103 7.98 15.38 9.72
N SER A 104 7.20 14.30 9.82
CA SER A 104 6.41 13.79 8.68
C SER A 104 4.98 13.44 9.08
N ARG A 105 4.04 13.99 8.32
CA ARG A 105 2.57 14.02 8.54
C ARG A 105 1.88 12.63 8.50
N TYR A 106 2.32 11.67 9.31
CA TYR A 106 1.80 10.30 9.36
C TYR A 106 0.74 10.10 10.46
N SER A 107 -0.23 11.02 10.58
CA SER A 107 -1.48 10.66 11.25
C SER A 107 -2.26 9.69 10.34
N PRO A 108 -2.75 8.54 10.84
CA PRO A 108 -3.53 7.60 10.03
C PRO A 108 -4.64 8.30 9.24
N ALA A 109 -5.39 9.20 9.88
CA ALA A 109 -6.47 9.96 9.25
C ALA A 109 -6.01 10.97 8.18
N GLN A 110 -4.75 11.43 8.24
CA GLN A 110 -4.18 12.38 7.27
C GLN A 110 -3.56 11.68 6.05
N VAL A 111 -2.98 10.50 6.23
CA VAL A 111 -2.33 9.74 5.14
C VAL A 111 -3.31 8.80 4.45
N LEU A 112 -4.25 8.25 5.22
CA LEU A 112 -5.24 7.28 4.75
C LEU A 112 -6.62 7.84 5.04
N ARG A 113 -7.41 8.03 3.97
CA ARG A 113 -8.77 8.56 4.07
C ARG A 113 -9.63 7.67 4.95
N ASP A 114 -10.25 8.28 5.96
CA ASP A 114 -11.13 7.64 6.95
C ASP A 114 -10.45 6.47 7.68
N ALA A 115 -9.14 6.59 7.96
CA ALA A 115 -8.43 5.54 8.65
C ALA A 115 -8.68 5.55 10.16
N ASP A 116 -9.01 4.37 10.68
CA ASP A 116 -9.22 4.09 12.09
C ASP A 116 -8.13 3.12 12.55
N ALA A 117 -7.29 3.60 13.48
CA ALA A 117 -6.13 2.88 13.97
C ALA A 117 -6.35 2.51 15.44
N LYS A 118 -6.19 1.22 15.74
CA LYS A 118 -6.50 0.62 17.03
C LYS A 118 -5.37 -0.21 17.58
N LEU A 119 -5.19 -0.16 18.89
CA LEU A 119 -4.25 -0.95 19.67
C LEU A 119 -5.03 -1.76 20.72
N SER A 120 -4.79 -3.06 20.76
CA SER A 120 -5.30 -3.94 21.80
C SER A 120 -4.15 -4.75 22.36
N TYR A 121 -4.23 -5.11 23.64
CA TYR A 121 -3.23 -5.95 24.27
C TYR A 121 -3.89 -7.01 25.14
N THR A 122 -3.32 -8.20 25.16
CA THR A 122 -3.81 -9.34 25.92
C THR A 122 -2.65 -9.89 26.71
N ALA A 123 -2.84 -10.08 28.03
CA ALA A 123 -1.85 -10.76 28.85
C ALA A 123 -1.80 -12.26 28.47
N LEU A 124 -0.59 -12.81 28.41
CA LEU A 124 -0.31 -14.23 28.19
C LEU A 124 0.22 -14.85 29.49
N THR A 125 0.43 -16.16 29.43
CA THR A 125 1.14 -16.90 30.48
C THR A 125 2.54 -16.33 30.69
N ASP A 126 3.06 -16.47 31.91
CA ASP A 126 4.41 -16.05 32.30
C ASP A 126 4.70 -14.55 32.17
N GLY A 127 3.71 -13.70 32.48
CA GLY A 127 3.88 -12.24 32.50
C GLY A 127 4.12 -11.60 31.13
N SER A 128 3.97 -12.36 30.04
CA SER A 128 4.12 -11.86 28.68
C SER A 128 2.86 -11.14 28.21
N VAL A 129 2.97 -10.24 27.25
CA VAL A 129 1.84 -9.48 26.70
C VAL A 129 1.86 -9.51 25.18
N LYS A 130 0.74 -9.90 24.57
CA LYS A 130 0.54 -9.80 23.12
C LYS A 130 -0.10 -8.47 22.81
N VAL A 131 0.51 -7.72 21.94
CA VAL A 131 -0.02 -6.44 21.44
C VAL A 131 -0.40 -6.61 19.99
N MET A 132 -1.60 -6.16 19.65
CA MET A 132 -2.16 -6.20 18.30
C MET A 132 -2.51 -4.77 17.89
N VAL A 133 -1.95 -4.34 16.75
CA VAL A 133 -2.22 -3.06 16.12
C VAL A 133 -3.00 -3.32 14.84
N THR A 134 -4.12 -2.63 14.68
CA THR A 134 -5.03 -2.77 13.54
C THR A 134 -5.30 -1.40 12.93
N ILE A 135 -4.98 -1.22 11.64
CA ILE A 135 -5.36 -0.03 10.88
C ILE A 135 -6.40 -0.43 9.85
N LYS A 136 -7.57 0.17 9.94
CA LYS A 136 -8.64 0.09 8.94
C LYS A 136 -8.65 1.35 8.12
N TYR A 137 -8.76 1.25 6.80
CA TYR A 137 -8.83 2.43 5.92
C TYR A 137 -9.68 2.15 4.69
N THR A 138 -10.17 3.20 4.03
CA THR A 138 -10.95 3.07 2.81
C THR A 138 -10.06 3.21 1.57
N SER A 139 -10.07 2.20 0.71
CA SER A 139 -9.38 2.25 -0.59
C SER A 139 -10.08 3.21 -1.57
N GLU A 140 -9.41 3.61 -2.65
CA GLU A 140 -10.04 4.45 -3.68
C GLU A 140 -11.25 3.80 -4.36
N ALA A 141 -11.30 2.48 -4.37
CA ALA A 141 -12.44 1.73 -4.86
C ALA A 141 -13.63 1.69 -3.87
N GLY A 142 -13.55 2.43 -2.75
CA GLY A 142 -14.57 2.43 -1.69
C GLY A 142 -14.57 1.18 -0.81
N LYS A 143 -13.65 0.23 -1.04
CA LYS A 143 -13.54 -0.98 -0.22
C LYS A 143 -12.74 -0.71 1.04
N THR A 144 -13.26 -1.11 2.19
CA THR A 144 -12.50 -1.11 3.45
C THR A 144 -11.39 -2.15 3.38
N GLN A 145 -10.18 -1.73 3.71
CA GLN A 145 -8.99 -2.57 3.85
C GLN A 145 -8.58 -2.56 5.32
N THR A 146 -8.08 -3.69 5.80
CA THR A 146 -7.59 -3.84 7.17
C THR A 146 -6.17 -4.39 7.12
N VAL A 147 -5.26 -3.73 7.82
CA VAL A 147 -3.90 -4.21 8.07
C VAL A 147 -3.80 -4.47 9.56
N ASN A 148 -3.48 -5.71 9.92
CA ASN A 148 -3.27 -6.15 11.28
C ASN A 148 -1.85 -6.68 11.43
N SER A 149 -1.18 -6.30 12.51
CA SER A 149 0.05 -6.94 12.93
C SER A 149 0.10 -6.97 14.44
N GLY A 150 0.87 -7.91 14.97
CA GLY A 150 1.04 -8.03 16.40
C GLY A 150 2.41 -8.54 16.76
N THR A 151 2.77 -8.31 18.01
CA THR A 151 4.01 -8.77 18.61
C THR A 151 3.73 -9.32 20.00
N VAL A 152 4.63 -10.15 20.50
CA VAL A 152 4.59 -10.67 21.87
C VAL A 152 5.80 -10.13 22.60
N ILE A 153 5.55 -9.47 23.72
CA ILE A 153 6.58 -8.91 24.61
C ILE A 153 6.72 -9.87 25.79
N GLY A 154 7.89 -10.51 25.90
CA GLY A 154 8.20 -11.41 26.99
C GLY A 154 8.50 -10.65 28.29
N SER A 155 8.27 -11.29 29.44
CA SER A 155 8.58 -10.71 30.75
C SER A 155 10.05 -10.85 31.16
N PHE A 156 10.88 -11.55 30.37
CA PHE A 156 12.28 -11.80 30.67
C PHE A 156 13.15 -10.67 30.10
N ARG A 157 13.23 -9.55 30.83
CA ARG A 157 14.30 -8.56 30.69
C ARG A 157 14.79 -8.10 32.04
#